data_AF-A0A3E1KB31-F1
#
_entry.id   AF-A0A3E1KB31-F1
#
_cell.length_a   1.000
_cell.length_b   1.000
_cell.length_c   1.000
_cell.angle_alpha   90.00
_cell.angle_beta   90.00
_cell.angle_gamma   90.00
#
_symmetry.space_group_name_H-M   'P 1'
#
loop_
_entity.id
_entity.type
_entity.pdbx_description
1 polymer ?
#
loop_
_entity_poly.entity_id
_entity_poly.type
_entity_poly.pdbx_seq_one_letter_code
_entity_poly.pdbx_strand_id
1 'polypeptide(L)'
;MREGVLRGLDFSGVTPRGEFWWFVLAVVMLLGLAQILSEYLGALPLQLAGIAVLLPWIAACTRRLRDAGLSPWWQLISLAPVAGILVLLYLLTYPSRAIDSVEAAESA
;
A
#
# COMPACT_ATOMS: atom_id res chain seq x y z
N MET A 1 18.23 -11.69 -20.53
CA MET A 1 17.08 -12.41 -19.90
C MET A 1 17.38 -13.02 -18.54
N ARG A 2 18.61 -13.47 -18.23
CA ARG A 2 18.94 -14.13 -16.95
C ARG A 2 18.99 -13.16 -15.74
N GLU A 3 19.29 -11.88 -15.99
CA GLU A 3 19.41 -10.85 -14.94
C GLU A 3 18.07 -10.36 -14.36
N GLY A 4 16.96 -10.49 -15.11
CA GLY A 4 15.63 -10.07 -14.64
C GLY A 4 15.06 -10.98 -13.54
N VAL A 5 15.36 -12.28 -13.59
CA VAL A 5 14.92 -13.26 -12.58
C VAL A 5 15.69 -13.07 -11.26
N LEU A 6 16.98 -12.72 -11.34
CA LEU A 6 17.81 -12.50 -10.15
C LEU A 6 17.45 -11.20 -9.42
N ARG A 7 17.05 -10.14 -10.15
CA ARG A 7 16.53 -8.90 -9.54
C ARG A 7 15.15 -9.07 -8.89
N GLY A 8 14.33 -10.03 -9.34
CA GLY A 8 13.02 -10.31 -8.74
C GLY A 8 13.10 -10.90 -7.32
N LEU A 9 14.27 -11.40 -6.91
CA LEU A 9 14.56 -11.91 -5.56
C LEU A 9 15.28 -10.87 -4.69
N ASP A 10 15.53 -9.68 -5.22
CA ASP A 10 16.20 -8.61 -4.51
C ASP A 10 15.16 -7.81 -3.71
N PHE A 11 14.89 -8.27 -2.49
CA PHE A 11 13.94 -7.64 -1.56
C PHE A 11 14.43 -6.30 -0.98
N SER A 12 15.57 -5.80 -1.49
CA SER A 12 16.19 -4.53 -1.08
C SER A 12 15.61 -3.30 -1.80
N GLY A 13 14.67 -3.49 -2.73
CA GLY A 13 14.02 -2.39 -3.44
C GLY A 13 13.04 -1.61 -2.56
N VAL A 14 13.27 -0.31 -2.42
CA VAL A 14 12.26 0.67 -1.98
C VAL A 14 11.22 0.83 -3.08
N THR A 15 9.91 0.67 -2.80
CA THR A 15 8.93 1.03 -3.84
C THR A 15 8.74 2.54 -3.89
N PRO A 16 8.85 3.15 -5.08
CA PRO A 16 8.53 4.55 -5.27
C PRO A 16 7.06 4.80 -4.91
N ARG A 17 6.77 6.01 -4.41
CA ARG A 17 5.42 6.41 -3.99
C ARG A 17 4.36 6.15 -5.08
N GLY A 18 4.75 6.29 -6.35
CA GLY A 18 3.88 6.05 -7.50
C GLY A 18 3.37 4.61 -7.59
N GLU A 19 4.22 3.61 -7.37
CA GLU A 19 3.81 2.19 -7.40
C GLU A 19 2.81 1.86 -6.30
N PHE A 20 3.01 2.44 -5.10
CA PHE A 20 2.06 2.28 -3.99
C PHE A 20 0.69 2.86 -4.34
N TRP A 21 0.62 4.07 -4.92
CA TRP A 21 -0.65 4.67 -5.30
C TRP A 21 -1.34 3.96 -6.47
N TRP A 22 -0.58 3.39 -7.41
CA TRP A 22 -1.13 2.53 -8.45
C TRP A 22 -1.71 1.24 -7.88
N PHE A 23 -1.06 0.63 -6.87
CA PHE A 23 -1.62 -0.51 -6.14
C PHE A 23 -2.92 -0.12 -5.42
N VAL A 24 -2.94 1.02 -4.72
CA VAL A 24 -4.17 1.53 -4.06
C VAL A 24 -5.28 1.73 -5.08
N LEU A 25 -4.98 2.33 -6.23
CA LEU A 25 -5.96 2.53 -7.31
C LEU A 25 -6.49 1.19 -7.85
N ALA A 26 -5.63 0.20 -8.07
CA ALA A 26 -6.03 -1.12 -8.52
C ALA A 26 -6.97 -1.81 -7.51
N VAL A 27 -6.69 -1.66 -6.21
CA VAL A 27 -7.55 -2.14 -5.13
C VAL A 27 -8.92 -1.45 -5.16
N VAL A 28 -8.95 -0.11 -5.28
CA VAL A 28 -10.21 0.66 -5.35
C VAL A 28 -11.03 0.24 -6.56
N MET A 29 -10.41 0.07 -7.72
CA MET A 29 -11.10 -0.37 -8.94
C MET A 29 -11.65 -1.80 -8.81
N LEU A 30 -10.87 -2.72 -8.23
CA LEU A 30 -11.31 -4.10 -8.01
C LEU A 30 -12.48 -4.18 -7.04
N LEU A 31 -12.42 -3.45 -5.91
CA LEU A 31 -13.52 -3.39 -4.95
C LEU A 31 -14.74 -2.69 -5.54
N GLY A 32 -14.56 -1.63 -6.33
CA GLY A 32 -15.65 -0.95 -7.04
C GLY A 32 -16.35 -1.86 -8.04
N LEU A 33 -15.60 -2.67 -8.80
CA LEU A 33 -16.18 -3.67 -9.70
C LEU A 33 -16.92 -4.76 -8.93
N ALA A 34 -16.34 -5.23 -7.81
CA ALA A 34 -16.98 -6.23 -6.95
C ALA A 34 -18.29 -5.72 -6.34
N GLN A 35 -18.38 -4.42 -6.01
CA GLN A 35 -19.62 -3.78 -5.55
C GLN A 35 -20.71 -3.82 -6.63
N ILE A 36 -20.38 -3.39 -7.86
CA ILE A 36 -21.34 -3.42 -8.98
C ILE A 36 -21.82 -4.85 -9.23
N LEU A 37 -20.91 -5.83 -9.26
CA LEU A 37 -21.28 -7.25 -9.43
C LEU A 37 -22.14 -7.76 -8.26
N SER A 38 -21.96 -7.22 -7.06
CA SER A 38 -22.73 -7.62 -5.89
C SER A 38 -24.21 -7.26 -6.02
N GLU A 39 -24.55 -6.18 -6.73
CA GLU A 39 -25.94 -5.79 -7.00
C GLU A 39 -26.66 -6.84 -7.87
N TYR A 40 -25.93 -7.56 -8.73
CA TYR A 40 -26.52 -8.54 -9.65
C TYR A 40 -26.41 -10.00 -9.15
N LEU A 41 -25.31 -10.37 -8.50
CA LEU A 41 -24.99 -11.75 -8.09
C LEU A 41 -25.13 -11.98 -6.57
N GLY A 42 -25.54 -10.97 -5.80
CA GLY A 42 -25.62 -11.02 -4.33
C GLY A 42 -24.29 -10.69 -3.63
N ALA A 43 -24.21 -10.87 -2.31
CA ALA A 43 -23.08 -10.38 -1.51
C ALA A 43 -21.74 -11.15 -1.68
N LEU A 44 -21.77 -12.34 -2.28
CA LEU A 44 -20.61 -13.24 -2.35
C LEU A 44 -19.38 -12.65 -3.07
N PRO A 45 -19.50 -11.99 -4.25
CA PRO A 45 -18.34 -11.45 -4.96
C PRO A 45 -17.59 -10.40 -4.14
N LEU A 46 -18.32 -9.54 -3.43
CA LEU A 46 -17.75 -8.50 -2.58
C LEU A 46 -17.03 -9.09 -1.36
N GLN A 47 -17.60 -10.11 -0.72
CA GLN A 47 -16.98 -10.77 0.43
C GLN A 47 -15.65 -11.44 0.05
N LEU A 48 -15.62 -12.15 -1.09
CA LEU A 48 -14.41 -12.80 -1.59
C LEU A 48 -13.34 -11.79 -1.99
N ALA A 49 -13.73 -10.74 -2.73
CA ALA A 49 -12.83 -9.66 -3.11
C ALA A 49 -12.25 -8.95 -1.88
N GLY A 50 -13.08 -8.69 -0.86
CA GLY A 50 -12.67 -8.07 0.40
C GLY A 50 -11.58 -8.89 1.11
N ILE A 51 -11.79 -10.20 1.28
CA ILE A 51 -10.82 -11.08 1.94
C ILE A 51 -9.52 -11.18 1.14
N ALA A 52 -9.61 -11.31 -0.20
CA ALA A 52 -8.45 -11.41 -1.07
C ALA A 52 -7.59 -10.13 -1.06
N VAL A 53 -8.23 -8.96 -0.94
CA VAL A 53 -7.57 -7.65 -0.89
C VAL A 53 -7.04 -7.32 0.51
N LEU A 54 -7.68 -7.81 1.57
CA LEU A 54 -7.34 -7.46 2.95
C LEU A 54 -5.86 -7.73 3.27
N LEU A 55 -5.38 -8.91 2.87
CA LEU A 55 -4.02 -9.36 3.17
C LEU A 55 -2.95 -8.51 2.45
N PRO A 56 -3.01 -8.30 1.12
CA PRO A 56 -2.06 -7.42 0.43
C PRO A 56 -2.20 -5.95 0.85
N TRP A 57 -3.40 -5.48 1.19
CA TRP A 57 -3.60 -4.11 1.69
C TRP A 57 -2.85 -3.87 3.00
N ILE A 58 -2.98 -4.80 3.96
CA ILE A 58 -2.29 -4.69 5.25
C ILE A 58 -0.77 -4.75 5.04
N ALA A 59 -0.29 -5.69 4.24
CA ALA A 59 1.14 -5.84 3.94
C ALA A 59 1.75 -4.58 3.30
N ALA A 60 1.05 -4.00 2.31
CA ALA A 60 1.49 -2.78 1.63
C ALA A 60 1.55 -1.57 2.57
N CYS A 61 0.53 -1.37 3.41
CA CYS A 61 0.49 -0.28 4.38
C CYS A 61 1.61 -0.43 5.43
N THR A 62 1.81 -1.63 5.97
CA THR A 62 2.88 -1.91 6.94
C THR A 62 4.26 -1.62 6.37
N ARG A 63 4.52 -2.05 5.12
CA ARG A 63 5.78 -1.75 4.41
C ARG A 63 5.96 -0.25 4.24
N ARG A 64 4.93 0.45 3.74
CA ARG A 64 5.02 1.89 3.46
C ARG A 64 5.27 2.73 4.71
N LEU A 65 4.63 2.39 5.83
CA LEU A 65 4.89 3.02 7.13
C LEU A 65 6.35 2.78 7.57
N ARG A 66 6.85 1.56 7.43
CA ARG A 66 8.24 1.22 7.73
C ARG A 66 9.23 2.00 6.85
N ASP A 67 8.94 2.11 5.55
CA ASP A 67 9.77 2.85 4.59
C ASP A 67 9.77 4.36 4.86
N ALA A 68 8.70 4.89 5.42
CA ALA A 68 8.59 6.27 5.90
C ALA A 68 9.25 6.49 7.28
N GLY A 69 9.82 5.46 7.91
CA GLY A 69 10.44 5.54 9.24
C GLY A 69 9.44 5.62 10.39
N LEU A 70 8.17 5.30 10.15
CA LEU A 70 7.08 5.32 11.14
C LEU A 70 6.83 3.92 11.71
N SER A 71 6.28 3.84 12.91
CA SER A 71 5.91 2.55 13.51
C SER A 71 4.69 1.94 12.78
N PRO A 72 4.71 0.64 12.44
CA PRO A 72 3.56 -0.04 11.80
C PRO A 72 2.28 0.00 12.63
N TRP A 73 2.40 0.21 13.94
CA TRP A 73 1.29 0.33 14.89
C TRP A 73 0.35 1.50 14.58
N TRP A 74 0.80 2.52 13.83
CA TRP A 74 -0.08 3.56 13.31
C TRP A 74 -1.21 3.03 12.43
N GLN A 75 -1.06 1.83 11.87
CA GLN A 75 -2.12 1.16 11.11
C GLN A 75 -3.37 0.88 11.95
N LEU A 76 -3.24 0.68 13.26
CA LEU A 76 -4.40 0.48 14.15
C LEU A 76 -5.32 1.70 14.23
N ILE A 77 -4.81 2.90 13.89
CA ILE A 77 -5.64 4.11 13.88
C ILE A 77 -6.77 4.00 12.86
N SER A 78 -6.62 3.16 11.82
CA SER A 78 -7.67 2.87 10.84
C SER A 78 -8.92 2.20 11.42
N LEU A 79 -8.88 1.68 12.65
CA LEU A 79 -10.10 1.26 13.37
C LEU A 79 -11.04 2.44 13.62
N ALA A 80 -10.53 3.67 13.66
CA ALA A 80 -11.37 4.87 13.67
C ALA A 80 -11.79 5.19 12.22
N PRO A 81 -13.06 4.98 11.85
CA PRO A 81 -13.48 4.86 10.44
C PRO A 81 -13.32 6.13 9.61
N VAL A 82 -13.35 7.31 10.22
CA VAL A 82 -13.22 8.58 9.48
C VAL A 82 -11.86 9.21 9.75
N ALA A 83 -11.62 9.67 10.98
CA ALA A 83 -10.38 10.33 11.34
C ALA A 83 -9.15 9.42 11.15
N GLY A 84 -9.28 8.14 11.46
CA GLY A 84 -8.20 7.18 11.36
C GLY A 84 -7.74 6.93 9.94
N ILE A 85 -8.69 6.74 9.01
CA ILE A 85 -8.38 6.54 7.60
C ILE A 85 -7.69 7.77 7.00
N LEU A 86 -8.18 8.98 7.34
CA LEU A 86 -7.58 10.23 6.85
C LEU A 86 -6.14 10.41 7.35
N VAL A 87 -5.89 10.17 8.64
CA VAL A 87 -4.54 10.22 9.21
C VAL A 87 -3.63 9.18 8.56
N LEU A 88 -4.12 7.96 8.34
CA LEU A 88 -3.35 6.91 7.69
C LEU A 88 -3.00 7.28 6.25
N LEU A 89 -3.96 7.80 5.47
CA LEU A 89 -3.74 8.29 4.10
C LEU A 89 -2.66 9.36 4.07
N TYR A 90 -2.71 10.32 5.00
CA TYR A 90 -1.68 11.34 5.13
C TYR A 90 -0.30 10.73 5.41
N LEU A 91 -0.20 9.80 6.37
CA LEU A 91 1.06 9.13 6.71
C LEU A 91 1.65 8.35 5.51
N LEU A 92 0.81 7.76 4.66
CA LEU A 92 1.23 7.04 3.46
C LEU A 92 1.82 7.94 2.36
N THR A 93 1.62 9.27 2.44
CA THR A 93 2.23 10.25 1.52
C THR A 93 3.66 10.65 1.87
N TYR A 94 4.14 10.37 3.09
CA TYR A 94 5.45 10.84 3.59
C TYR A 94 6.65 10.35 2.76
N PRO A 95 7.74 11.13 2.64
CA PRO A 95 8.97 10.67 2.00
C PRO A 95 9.50 9.41 2.64
N SER A 96 9.96 8.50 1.79
CA SER A 96 10.78 7.39 2.23
C SER A 96 12.13 7.94 2.66
N ARG A 97 12.55 7.62 3.89
CA ARG A 97 13.76 8.18 4.52
C ARG A 97 15.05 7.87 3.72
N ALA A 98 15.02 6.86 2.86
CA ALA A 98 16.13 6.48 1.99
C ALA A 98 16.50 7.56 0.95
N ILE A 99 15.52 8.37 0.49
CA ILE A 99 15.80 9.46 -0.47
C ILE A 99 16.53 10.60 0.23
N ASP A 100 16.07 10.98 1.43
CA ASP A 100 16.65 12.08 2.20
C ASP A 100 18.13 11.84 2.53
N SER A 101 18.53 10.58 2.79
CA SER A 101 19.94 10.24 3.06
C SER A 101 20.85 10.31 1.84
N VAL A 102 20.34 10.05 0.64
CA VAL A 102 21.10 10.13 -0.61
C VAL A 102 21.31 11.59 -0.99
N GLU A 103 20.24 12.39 -0.94
CA GLU A 103 20.29 13.83 -1.25
C GLU A 103 21.18 14.59 -0.24
N ALA A 104 21.14 14.21 1.05
CA ALA A 104 22.06 14.73 2.06
C ALA A 104 23.53 14.37 1.76
N ALA A 105 23.82 13.17 1.26
CA ALA A 105 25.17 12.74 0.92
C ALA A 105 25.71 13.39 -0.37
N GLU A 106 24.84 13.76 -1.31
CA GLU A 106 25.23 14.44 -2.56
C GLU A 106 25.47 15.95 -2.37
N SER A 107 24.94 16.52 -1.27
CA SER A 107 25.08 17.93 -0.90
C SER A 107 26.25 18.26 0.05
N ALA A 108 27.02 17.27 0.49
CA ALA A 108 28.13 17.37 1.45
C ALA A 108 29.49 17.15 0.78
#